data_AF-A0A960A3C7-F1
#
_entry.id   AF-A0A960A3C7-F1
#
_cell.length_a   1.000
_cell.length_b   1.000
_cell.length_c   1.000
_cell.angle_alpha   90.00
_cell.angle_beta   90.00
_cell.angle_gamma   90.00
#
_symmetry.space_group_name_H-M   'P 1'
#
loop_
_entity.id
_entity.type
_entity.pdbx_description
1 polymer ?
#
loop_
_entity_poly.entity_id
_entity_poly.type
_entity_poly.pdbx_seq_one_letter_code
_entity_poly.pdbx_strand_id
1 'polypeptide(L)' 'MSDAHKDNAVGMPNAHGAHGHGDATPDATPTAFWEARYGERDKIWSGRVNAVLAEVAGSLTPGRALDLGCGEGGDVV' A
#
# COMPACT_ATOMS: atom_id res chain seq x y z
N MET A 1 40.40 39.86 -19.30
CA MET A 1 40.69 38.51 -19.82
C MET A 1 39.37 37.76 -19.88
N SER A 2 39.04 37.25 -21.08
CA SER A 2 37.98 36.27 -21.41
C SER A 2 37.89 35.12 -20.38
N ASP A 3 36.83 34.33 -20.22
CA ASP A 3 35.85 33.84 -21.20
C ASP A 3 34.63 33.22 -20.48
N ALA A 4 33.53 33.08 -21.23
CA ALA A 4 32.36 32.30 -20.86
C ALA A 4 32.45 30.84 -21.36
N HIS A 5 32.05 29.87 -20.53
CA HIS A 5 31.48 28.57 -20.95
C HIS A 5 30.78 27.94 -19.73
N LYS A 6 29.45 28.03 -19.63
CA LYS A 6 28.45 27.06 -20.09
C LYS A 6 28.50 25.69 -19.38
N ASP A 7 27.38 25.44 -18.69
CA ASP A 7 26.57 24.22 -18.64
C ASP A 7 27.18 22.95 -18.02
N ASN A 8 26.62 22.47 -16.90
CA ASN A 8 25.53 21.48 -16.91
C ASN A 8 25.17 21.00 -15.48
N ALA A 9 23.88 20.70 -15.31
CA ALA A 9 23.24 20.05 -14.17
C ALA A 9 23.96 18.74 -13.75
N VAL A 10 23.83 18.20 -12.53
CA VAL A 10 22.59 17.78 -11.89
C VAL A 10 22.83 17.66 -10.38
N GLY A 11 22.05 18.37 -9.60
CA GLY A 11 21.84 18.09 -8.18
C GLY A 11 20.36 18.26 -7.90
N MET A 12 19.55 17.34 -8.41
CA MET A 12 18.14 17.25 -8.03
C MET A 12 18.10 17.20 -6.50
N PRO A 13 17.46 18.16 -5.79
CA PRO A 13 17.13 17.89 -4.41
C PRO A 13 16.19 16.69 -4.46
N ASN A 14 16.62 15.58 -3.86
CA ASN A 14 15.76 14.44 -3.58
C ASN A 14 14.60 14.98 -2.73
N ALA A 15 13.51 15.35 -3.41
CA ALA A 15 12.21 15.44 -2.82
C ALA A 15 11.82 14.01 -2.48
N HIS A 16 12.33 13.52 -1.33
CA HIS A 16 11.61 12.51 -0.57
C HIS A 16 10.33 13.21 -0.11
N GLY A 17 9.36 13.25 -1.02
CA GLY A 17 8.01 13.68 -0.74
C GLY A 17 7.60 12.96 0.53
N ALA A 18 7.26 13.75 1.54
CA ALA A 18 6.75 13.26 2.80
C ALA A 18 5.70 12.19 2.48
N HIS A 19 6.02 10.93 2.77
CA HIS A 19 5.00 9.91 2.90
C HIS A 19 4.18 10.37 4.10
N GLY A 20 3.10 11.10 3.82
CA GLY A 20 2.14 11.50 4.83
C GLY A 20 1.65 10.23 5.49
N HIS A 21 2.19 9.94 6.66
CA HIS A 21 1.54 9.08 7.62
C HIS A 21 0.23 9.80 7.91
N GLY A 22 -0.85 9.37 7.26
CA GLY A 22 -2.19 9.87 7.54
C GLY A 22 -2.38 9.85 9.05
N ASP A 23 -2.89 10.95 9.58
CA ASP A 23 -3.06 11.25 11.02
C ASP A 23 -3.71 10.08 11.75
N ALA A 24 -2.90 9.09 12.11
CA ALA A 24 -3.29 8.09 13.07
C ALA A 24 -3.26 8.83 14.40
N THR A 25 -4.43 9.17 14.93
CA THR A 25 -4.55 9.69 16.28
C THR A 25 -3.82 8.72 17.21
N PRO A 26 -2.76 9.15 17.93
CA PRO A 26 -1.86 8.24 18.66
C PRO A 26 -2.55 7.31 19.67
N ASP A 27 -3.78 7.65 20.07
CA ASP A 27 -4.57 6.94 21.06
C ASP A 27 -5.72 6.09 20.47
N ALA A 28 -5.83 5.95 19.14
CA ALA A 28 -6.88 5.13 18.55
C ALA A 28 -6.64 3.63 18.81
N THR A 29 -7.71 2.93 19.19
CA THR A 29 -7.69 1.47 19.23
C THR A 29 -7.46 0.91 17.82
N PRO A 30 -6.84 -0.28 17.68
CA PRO A 30 -6.66 -0.92 16.38
C PRO A 30 -7.97 -1.07 15.60
N THR A 31 -9.07 -1.38 16.28
CA THR A 31 -10.41 -1.44 15.68
C THR A 31 -10.81 -0.08 15.12
N ALA A 32 -10.78 0.98 15.92
CA ALA A 32 -11.19 2.32 15.48
C ALA A 32 -10.34 2.82 14.29
N PHE A 33 -9.04 2.50 14.28
CA PHE A 33 -8.15 2.83 13.17
C PHE A 33 -8.57 2.15 11.87
N TRP A 34 -8.81 0.83 11.89
CA TRP A 34 -9.18 0.09 10.68
C TRP A 34 -10.59 0.43 10.19
N GLU A 35 -11.55 0.63 11.09
CA GLU A 35 -12.91 1.07 10.74
C GLU A 35 -12.89 2.42 10.03
N ALA A 36 -12.16 3.41 10.56
CA ALA A 36 -12.00 4.70 9.91
C ALA A 36 -11.36 4.53 8.53
N ARG A 37 -10.27 3.74 8.45
CA ARG A 37 -9.53 3.53 7.22
C ARG A 37 -10.36 2.88 6.11
N TYR A 38 -11.23 1.92 6.43
CA TYR A 38 -12.15 1.26 5.48
C TYR A 38 -13.42 2.09 5.22
N GLY A 39 -13.83 2.97 6.14
CA GLY A 39 -14.95 3.89 5.95
C GLY A 39 -14.66 5.08 5.04
N GLU A 40 -13.39 5.40 4.78
CA GLU A 40 -12.99 6.54 3.93
C GLU A 40 -13.31 6.36 2.44
N ARG A 41 -13.34 5.11 1.93
CA ARG A 41 -13.55 4.81 0.49
C ARG A 41 -14.21 3.45 0.31
N ASP A 42 -15.13 3.37 -0.64
CA ASP A 42 -15.83 2.11 -0.99
C ASP A 42 -14.88 0.98 -1.43
N LYS A 43 -13.72 1.34 -2.02
CA LYS A 43 -12.70 0.38 -2.45
C LYS A 43 -11.32 1.00 -2.37
N ILE A 44 -10.46 0.40 -1.55
CA ILE A 44 -9.09 0.81 -1.26
C ILE A 44 -8.12 -0.09 -2.01
N TRP A 45 -8.42 -1.38 -2.16
CA TRP A 45 -7.55 -2.36 -2.79
C TRP A 45 -8.04 -2.79 -4.17
N SER A 46 -7.21 -3.53 -4.89
CA SER A 46 -7.52 -3.93 -6.27
C SER A 46 -8.76 -4.84 -6.38
N GLY A 47 -9.11 -5.54 -5.29
CA GLY A 47 -10.12 -6.60 -5.26
C GLY A 47 -9.73 -7.85 -6.06
N ARG A 48 -8.47 -7.96 -6.51
CA ARG A 48 -7.90 -9.20 -7.03
C ARG A 48 -7.16 -9.92 -5.92
N VAL A 49 -7.11 -11.25 -6.04
CA VAL A 49 -6.29 -12.11 -5.18
C VAL A 49 -4.83 -11.65 -5.20
N ASN A 50 -4.18 -11.74 -4.05
CA ASN A 50 -2.76 -11.55 -3.90
C ASN A 50 -2.01 -12.56 -4.78
N ALA A 51 -1.07 -12.08 -5.61
CA ALA A 51 -0.34 -12.93 -6.53
C ALA A 51 0.46 -14.05 -5.84
N VAL A 52 1.01 -13.79 -4.65
CA VAL A 52 1.73 -14.80 -3.86
C VAL A 52 0.77 -15.85 -3.33
N LEU A 53 -0.43 -15.45 -2.91
CA LEU A 53 -1.46 -16.40 -2.48
C LEU A 53 -1.86 -17.31 -3.64
N ALA A 54 -2.09 -16.75 -4.83
CA ALA A 54 -2.42 -17.52 -6.03
C ALA A 54 -1.30 -18.51 -6.41
N GLU A 55 -0.03 -18.09 -6.32
CA GLU A 55 1.14 -18.94 -6.59
C GLU A 55 1.21 -20.14 -5.64
N VAL A 56 1.07 -19.89 -4.33
CA VAL A 56 1.22 -20.94 -3.30
C VAL A 56 0.00 -21.85 -3.27
N ALA A 57 -1.21 -21.27 -3.20
CA ALA A 57 -2.45 -22.02 -3.01
C ALA A 57 -2.91 -22.74 -4.29
N GLY A 58 -2.50 -22.28 -5.48
CA GLY A 58 -2.94 -22.85 -6.76
C GLY A 58 -2.58 -24.33 -6.96
N SER A 59 -1.61 -24.85 -6.21
CA SER A 59 -1.21 -26.26 -6.24
C SER A 59 -1.86 -27.12 -5.15
N LEU A 60 -2.54 -26.52 -4.18
CA LEU A 60 -3.15 -27.23 -3.07
C LEU A 60 -4.47 -27.86 -3.48
N THR A 61 -4.78 -29.04 -2.92
CA THR A 61 -6.13 -29.61 -3.07
C THR A 61 -7.13 -28.71 -2.35
N PRO A 62 -8.24 -28.31 -3.01
CA PRO A 62 -9.26 -27.49 -2.38
C PRO A 62 -9.83 -28.11 -1.10
N GLY A 63 -10.14 -27.25 -0.13
CA GLY A 63 -10.63 -27.65 1.19
C GLY A 63 -11.19 -26.45 1.94
N ARG A 64 -11.03 -26.45 3.27
CA ARG A 64 -11.46 -25.34 4.13
C ARG A 64 -10.28 -24.41 4.40
N ALA A 65 -10.47 -23.12 4.18
CA ALA A 65 -9.50 -22.07 4.49
C ALA A 65 -10.11 -21.02 5.42
N LEU A 66 -9.26 -20.30 6.14
CA LEU A 66 -9.61 -19.16 6.98
C LEU A 66 -8.69 -18.00 6.58
N ASP A 67 -9.27 -16.87 6.23
CA ASP A 67 -8.54 -15.63 5.96
C ASP A 67 -8.64 -14.68 7.17
N LEU A 68 -7.49 -14.34 7.75
CA LEU A 68 -7.38 -13.50 8.94
C LEU A 68 -6.93 -12.10 8.53
N GLY A 69 -7.76 -11.11 8.84
CA GLY A 69 -7.51 -9.74 8.35
C GLY A 69 -7.86 -9.57 6.88
N CYS A 70 -8.90 -10.27 6.41
CA CYS A 70 -9.33 -10.34 5.00
C CYS A 70 -9.61 -8.99 4.32
N GLY A 71 -9.74 -7.89 5.07
CA GLY A 71 -10.02 -6.57 4.52
C GLY A 71 -11.27 -6.58 3.64
N GLU A 72 -11.10 -6.31 2.35
CA GLU A 72 -12.17 -6.34 1.34
C GLU A 72 -12.54 -7.74 0.83
N GLY A 73 -11.83 -8.79 1.26
CA GLY A 73 -12.11 -10.17 0.88
C GLY A 73 -11.63 -10.57 -0.53
N GLY A 74 -10.64 -9.87 -1.09
CA GLY A 74 -10.12 -10.15 -2.44
C GLY A 74 -9.42 -11.51 -2.61
N ASP A 75 -9.12 -12.18 -1.49
CA ASP A 75 -8.34 -13.41 -1.43
C ASP A 75 -9.18 -14.69 -1.24
N VAL A 76 -10.49 -14.56 -1.01
CA VAL A 76 -11.41 -15.68 -0.71
C VAL A 76 -12.56 -15.75 -1.72
N VAL A 77 -12.85 -16.97 -2.21
CA VAL A 77 -13.98 -17.32 -3.12
C VAL A 77 -14.60 -18.66 -2.78
#